data_AF-A0A653NN77-F1
#
_entry.id   AF-A0A653NN77-F1
#
_cell.length_a   1.000
_cell.length_b   1.000
_cell.length_c   1.000
_cell.angle_alpha   90.00
_cell.angle_beta   90.00
_cell.angle_gamma   90.00
#
_symmetry.space_group_name_H-M   'P 1'
#
loop_
_entity.id
_entity.type
_entity.pdbx_description
1 polymer ?
#
loop_
_entity_poly.entity_id
_entity_poly.type
_entity_poly.pdbx_seq_one_letter_code
_entity_poly.pdbx_strand_id
1 'polypeptide(L)'
;MDEVASIASPRASDSQSVQLLDITLAGVNFVSPSRLPFHSPDTLSLRFSLPGKPRLHFAAVHLMAPPIHDDSGFRYTAKFVTVDPHTVEHIVQLSRPYGIVADDARIPDAHALPGQGQTDQASRN
;
A
#
# COMPACT_ATOMS: atom_id res chain seq x y z
N MET A 1 -20.45 -5.50 -1.04
CA MET A 1 -19.30 -6.10 -0.33
C MET A 1 -19.00 -5.17 0.83
N ASP A 2 -19.28 -5.61 2.04
CA ASP A 2 -19.08 -4.85 3.27
C ASP A 2 -17.58 -4.72 3.57
N GLU A 3 -16.99 -3.58 3.20
CA GLU A 3 -15.66 -3.21 3.67
C GLU A 3 -15.74 -2.86 5.17
N VAL A 4 -15.26 -3.79 6.00
CA VAL A 4 -15.25 -3.62 7.46
C VAL A 4 -13.85 -3.17 7.89
N ALA A 5 -13.69 -1.88 8.14
CA ALA A 5 -12.57 -1.37 8.93
C ALA A 5 -13.07 -1.01 10.33
N SER A 6 -12.26 -1.31 11.34
CA SER A 6 -12.55 -0.98 12.72
C SER A 6 -11.30 -0.51 13.46
N ILE A 7 -11.51 0.38 14.42
CA ILE A 7 -10.46 0.93 15.27
C ILE A 7 -10.82 0.71 16.73
N ALA A 8 -9.83 0.34 17.53
CA ALA A 8 -10.00 0.11 18.96
C ALA A 8 -8.79 0.66 19.73
N SER A 9 -9.04 1.19 20.92
CA SER A 9 -7.96 1.46 21.88
C SER A 9 -7.72 0.21 22.72
N PRO A 10 -6.47 -0.19 23.00
CA PRO A 10 -6.20 -1.30 23.93
C PRO A 10 -6.79 -1.09 25.34
N ARG A 11 -7.06 0.18 25.70
CA ARG A 11 -7.62 0.56 27.01
C ARG A 11 -9.15 0.61 27.01
N ALA A 12 -9.79 0.56 25.85
CA ALA A 12 -11.24 0.59 25.70
C ALA A 12 -11.71 -0.78 25.21
N SER A 13 -12.81 -1.28 25.77
CA SER A 13 -13.37 -2.59 25.36
C SER A 13 -14.14 -2.52 24.04
N ASP A 14 -14.41 -1.33 23.53
CA ASP A 14 -15.24 -1.11 22.35
C ASP A 14 -14.40 -0.85 21.09
N SER A 15 -14.69 -1.63 20.03
CA SER A 15 -14.21 -1.36 18.67
C SER A 15 -15.24 -0.53 17.92
N GLN A 16 -14.80 0.53 17.25
CA GLN A 16 -15.68 1.37 16.43
C GLN A 16 -15.45 1.08 14.94
N SER A 17 -16.55 0.97 14.19
CA SER A 17 -16.48 0.85 12.73
C SER A 17 -16.07 2.19 12.13
N VAL A 18 -15.18 2.13 11.14
CA VAL A 18 -14.66 3.30 10.42
C VAL A 18 -14.66 3.02 8.93
N GLN A 19 -14.69 4.08 8.15
CA GLN A 19 -14.50 4.01 6.70
C GLN A 19 -13.11 4.49 6.34
N LEU A 20 -12.30 3.65 5.70
CA LEU A 20 -11.01 4.09 5.17
C LEU A 20 -11.24 5.00 3.96
N LEU A 21 -10.53 6.13 3.94
CA LEU A 21 -10.55 7.07 2.81
C LEU A 21 -9.33 6.87 1.93
N ASP A 22 -8.16 6.76 2.56
CA ASP A 22 -6.87 6.65 1.89
C ASP A 22 -5.87 5.92 2.81
N ILE A 23 -4.99 5.12 2.20
CA ILE A 23 -3.94 4.39 2.91
C ILE A 23 -2.64 4.46 2.11
N THR A 24 -1.57 4.89 2.78
CA THR A 24 -0.22 4.98 2.20
C THR A 24 0.80 4.37 3.15
N LEU A 25 2.06 4.26 2.74
CA LEU A 25 3.12 3.86 3.66
C LEU A 25 3.32 4.84 4.83
N ALA A 26 2.91 6.09 4.67
CA ALA A 26 3.04 7.11 5.71
C ALA A 26 1.96 6.99 6.79
N GLY A 27 0.82 6.36 6.48
CA GLY A 27 -0.32 6.29 7.40
C GLY A 27 -1.64 6.05 6.68
N VAL A 28 -2.71 6.45 7.36
CA VAL A 28 -4.08 6.17 6.94
C VAL A 28 -4.99 7.32 7.33
N ASN A 29 -5.90 7.66 6.41
CA ASN A 29 -6.99 8.59 6.66
C ASN A 29 -8.29 7.81 6.68
N PHE A 30 -9.14 8.08 7.68
CA PHE A 30 -10.42 7.40 7.82
C PHE A 30 -11.47 8.31 8.44
N VAL A 31 -12.73 7.93 8.31
CA VAL A 31 -13.89 8.64 8.88
C VAL A 31 -14.59 7.74 9.87
N SER A 32 -15.05 8.32 10.98
CA SER A 32 -15.94 7.68 11.93
C SER A 32 -17.24 8.49 12.03
N PRO A 33 -18.43 7.83 12.11
CA PRO A 33 -19.70 8.53 12.25
C PRO A 33 -19.83 9.27 13.59
N SER A 34 -19.03 8.91 14.60
CA SER A 34 -19.01 9.52 15.92
C SER A 34 -17.59 9.89 16.31
N ARG A 35 -17.45 10.92 17.15
CA ARG A 35 -16.13 11.27 17.69
C ARG A 35 -15.58 10.10 18.49
N LEU A 36 -14.43 9.58 18.07
CA LEU A 36 -13.70 8.57 18.81
C LEU A 36 -13.35 9.09 20.21
N PRO A 37 -13.56 8.30 21.28
CA PRO A 37 -13.26 8.68 22.65
C PRO A 37 -11.76 8.58 22.98
N PHE A 38 -10.89 8.60 21.97
CA PHE A 38 -9.45 8.41 22.12
C PHE A 38 -8.71 9.75 22.07
N HIS A 39 -7.64 9.88 22.83
CA HIS A 39 -6.86 11.10 22.90
C HIS A 39 -5.51 10.90 22.20
N SER A 40 -4.96 11.95 21.59
CA SER A 40 -3.56 11.89 21.16
C SER A 40 -2.68 12.20 22.39
N PRO A 41 -1.60 11.41 22.66
CA PRO A 41 -1.05 10.32 21.88
C PRO A 41 -1.43 8.91 22.40
N ASP A 42 -2.58 8.37 21.99
CA ASP A 42 -2.94 6.97 22.20
C ASP A 42 -2.52 6.10 21.00
N THR A 43 -1.90 4.94 21.29
CA THR A 43 -1.71 3.87 20.30
C THR A 43 -3.02 3.12 20.12
N LEU A 44 -3.57 3.17 18.91
CA LEU A 44 -4.80 2.50 18.53
C LEU A 44 -4.51 1.29 17.64
N SER A 45 -5.34 0.26 17.76
CA SER A 45 -5.32 -0.91 16.89
C SER A 45 -6.31 -0.70 15.74
N LEU A 46 -5.80 -0.63 14.52
CA LEU A 46 -6.59 -0.56 13.30
C LEU A 46 -6.65 -1.94 12.65
N ARG A 47 -7.87 -2.41 12.40
CA ARG A 47 -8.18 -3.63 11.67
C ARG A 47 -8.91 -3.25 10.39
N PHE A 48 -8.47 -3.74 9.24
CA PHE A 48 -9.06 -3.36 7.96
C PHE A 48 -8.90 -4.43 6.89
N SER A 49 -9.71 -4.36 5.83
CA SER A 49 -9.53 -5.15 4.62
C SER A 49 -9.04 -4.23 3.51
N LEU A 50 -8.23 -4.77 2.59
CA LEU A 50 -7.77 -4.03 1.42
C LEU A 50 -8.56 -4.48 0.17
N PRO A 51 -8.86 -3.57 -0.78
CA PRO A 51 -9.60 -3.93 -1.99
C PRO A 51 -8.92 -5.06 -2.76
N GLY A 52 -9.71 -6.06 -3.19
CA GLY A 52 -9.19 -7.21 -3.94
C GLY A 52 -8.36 -8.20 -3.10
N LYS A 53 -8.26 -8.01 -1.78
CA LYS A 53 -7.56 -8.92 -0.87
C LYS A 53 -8.55 -9.52 0.13
N PRO A 54 -8.70 -10.85 0.19
CA PRO A 54 -9.60 -11.49 1.17
C PRO A 54 -9.02 -11.49 2.60
N ARG A 55 -7.78 -11.04 2.78
CA ARG A 55 -7.07 -11.08 4.06
C ARG A 55 -7.34 -9.83 4.87
N LEU A 56 -7.57 -10.04 6.16
CA LEU A 56 -7.68 -8.98 7.15
C LEU A 56 -6.28 -8.51 7.57
N HIS A 57 -6.11 -7.20 7.63
CA HIS A 57 -4.89 -6.49 7.96
C HIS A 57 -4.99 -5.83 9.34
N PHE A 58 -3.85 -5.74 10.02
CA PHE A 58 -3.73 -5.17 11.36
C PHE A 58 -2.56 -4.20 11.40
N ALA A 59 -2.78 -3.04 12.03
CA ALA A 59 -1.74 -2.05 12.26
C ALA A 59 -1.97 -1.33 13.58
N ALA A 60 -0.88 -0.95 14.25
CA ALA A 60 -0.95 0.01 15.35
C ALA A 60 -0.75 1.42 14.78
N VAL A 61 -1.58 2.38 15.20
CA VAL A 61 -1.55 3.75 14.68
C VAL A 61 -1.59 4.80 15.79
N HIS A 62 -1.06 5.99 15.50
CA HIS A 62 -1.18 7.19 16.32
C HIS A 62 -2.00 8.26 15.61
N LEU A 63 -2.98 8.84 16.30
CA LEU A 63 -3.71 10.01 15.78
C LEU A 63 -2.79 11.23 15.77
N MET A 64 -2.61 11.82 14.59
CA MET A 64 -1.64 12.90 14.36
C MET A 64 -2.21 14.30 14.64
N ALA A 65 -3.53 14.45 14.59
CA ALA A 65 -4.22 15.71 14.80
C ALA A 65 -5.62 15.48 15.40
N PRO A 66 -6.24 16.51 15.99
CA PRO A 66 -7.66 16.50 16.30
C PRO A 66 -8.50 16.21 15.05
N PRO A 67 -9.66 15.54 15.18
CA PRO A 67 -10.50 15.25 14.02
C PRO A 67 -11.07 16.51 13.40
N ILE A 68 -11.24 16.45 12.07
CA ILE A 68 -12.00 17.45 11.32
C ILE A 68 -13.43 16.92 11.20
N HIS A 69 -14.42 17.72 11.59
CA HIS A 69 -15.83 17.37 11.43
C HIS A 69 -16.33 17.89 10.08
N ASP A 70 -16.83 17.00 9.23
CA ASP A 70 -17.43 17.30 7.93
C ASP A 70 -18.78 16.57 7.77
N ASP A 71 -19.46 16.73 6.63
CA ASP A 71 -20.77 16.13 6.37
C ASP A 71 -20.76 14.58 6.38
N SER A 72 -19.58 13.95 6.28
CA SER A 72 -19.40 12.49 6.32
C SER A 72 -19.09 11.97 7.73
N GLY A 73 -18.81 12.86 8.69
CA GLY A 73 -18.53 12.53 10.09
C GLY A 73 -17.23 13.13 10.60
N PHE A 74 -16.53 12.41 11.47
CA PHE A 74 -15.26 12.83 12.04
C PHE A 74 -14.11 12.19 11.27
N ARG A 75 -13.33 13.01 10.56
CA ARG A 75 -12.16 12.60 9.80
C ARG A 75 -10.92 12.61 10.67
N TYR A 76 -10.15 11.53 10.59
CA TYR A 76 -8.92 11.32 11.33
C TYR A 76 -7.76 11.04 10.39
N THR A 77 -6.58 11.56 10.74
CA THR A 77 -5.30 11.19 10.14
C THR A 77 -4.47 10.46 11.17
N ALA A 78 -4.04 9.25 10.83
CA ALA A 78 -3.26 8.41 11.71
C ALA A 78 -1.97 7.93 11.03
N LYS A 79 -0.89 7.85 11.79
CA LYS A 79 0.42 7.35 11.33
C LYS A 79 0.62 5.92 11.82
N PHE A 80 1.18 5.05 10.98
CA PHE A 80 1.56 3.70 11.41
C PHE A 80 2.71 3.74 12.42
N VAL A 81 2.50 3.08 13.54
CA VAL A 81 3.51 2.77 14.56
C VAL A 81 4.14 1.43 14.22
N THR A 82 3.29 0.42 14.01
CA THR A 82 3.69 -0.90 13.53
C THR A 82 2.67 -1.38 12.51
N VAL A 83 3.16 -2.05 11.48
CA VAL A 83 2.33 -2.63 10.41
C VAL A 83 2.95 -3.96 10.02
N ASP A 84 2.11 -4.96 9.78
CA ASP A 84 2.57 -6.28 9.37
C ASP A 84 3.27 -6.20 7.99
N PRO A 85 4.43 -6.84 7.78
CA PRO A 85 5.18 -6.75 6.51
C PRO A 85 4.36 -7.11 5.27
N HIS A 86 3.45 -8.09 5.35
CA HIS A 86 2.59 -8.43 4.21
C HIS A 86 1.56 -7.33 3.92
N THR A 87 1.16 -6.59 4.94
CA THR A 87 0.30 -5.41 4.78
C THR A 87 1.06 -4.30 4.04
N VAL A 88 2.34 -4.11 4.33
CA VAL A 88 3.21 -3.15 3.62
C VAL A 88 3.28 -3.49 2.13
N GLU A 89 3.56 -4.76 1.79
CA GLU A 89 3.61 -5.22 0.40
C GLU A 89 2.31 -4.92 -0.36
N HIS A 90 1.17 -5.14 0.29
CA HIS A 90 -0.14 -4.87 -0.31
C HIS A 90 -0.44 -3.37 -0.46
N ILE A 91 -0.09 -2.55 0.52
CA ILE A 91 -0.22 -1.09 0.41
C ILE A 91 0.63 -0.56 -0.76
N VAL A 92 1.86 -1.08 -0.92
CA VAL A 92 2.72 -0.74 -2.06
C VAL A 92 2.09 -1.15 -3.38
N GLN A 93 1.49 -2.34 -3.46
CA GLN A 93 0.80 -2.80 -4.67
C GLN A 93 -0.40 -1.91 -5.03
N LEU A 94 -1.16 -1.44 -4.05
CA LEU A 94 -2.29 -0.52 -4.27
C LEU A 94 -1.83 0.88 -4.68
N SER A 95 -0.69 1.33 -4.15
CA SER A 95 -0.11 2.64 -4.44
C SER A 95 0.56 2.69 -5.82
N ARG A 96 0.77 1.54 -6.47
CA ARG A 96 1.28 1.48 -7.84
C ARG A 96 0.12 1.77 -8.79
N PRO A 97 0.17 2.85 -9.59
CA PRO A 97 -0.76 2.95 -10.72
C PRO A 97 -0.54 1.71 -11.59
N TYR A 98 -1.63 1.05 -11.98
CA TYR A 98 -1.59 -0.03 -12.97
C TYR A 98 -0.73 0.43 -14.16
N GLY A 99 0.42 -0.23 -14.38
CA GLY A 99 1.28 0.03 -15.54
C GLY A 99 2.74 0.33 -15.25
N ILE A 100 3.47 -0.63 -14.67
CA ILE A 100 4.68 -1.08 -15.37
C ILE A 100 4.38 -2.53 -15.71
N VAL A 101 3.72 -2.74 -16.85
CA VAL A 101 4.11 -3.87 -17.66
C VAL A 101 5.60 -3.62 -17.84
N ALA A 102 6.45 -4.46 -17.23
CA ALA A 102 7.73 -4.70 -17.85
C ALA A 102 7.34 -5.36 -19.17
N ASP A 103 6.97 -4.52 -20.14
CA ASP A 103 6.93 -4.92 -21.53
C ASP A 103 8.33 -5.46 -21.71
N ASP A 104 8.35 -6.74 -22.02
CA ASP A 104 9.42 -7.49 -22.61
C ASP A 104 10.02 -6.61 -23.72
N ALA A 105 10.83 -5.63 -23.32
CA ALA A 105 11.88 -5.09 -24.14
C ALA A 105 12.85 -6.25 -24.23
N ARG A 106 12.46 -7.20 -25.09
CA ARG A 106 13.31 -7.98 -25.96
C ARG A 106 14.61 -7.20 -26.03
N ILE A 107 15.63 -7.69 -25.35
CA ILE A 107 16.98 -7.44 -25.86
C ILE A 107 16.86 -7.99 -27.29
N PRO A 108 16.90 -7.16 -28.34
CA PRO A 108 17.11 -7.75 -29.63
C PRO A 108 18.51 -8.34 -29.54
N ASP A 109 18.56 -9.66 -29.36
CA ASP A 109 19.63 -10.48 -29.92
C ASP A 109 19.55 -10.29 -31.43
N ALA A 110 20.00 -9.13 -31.90
CA ALA A 110 20.18 -8.83 -33.30
C ALA A 110 21.58 -9.29 -33.65
N HIS A 111 21.66 -10.61 -33.85
CA HIS A 111 22.42 -11.23 -34.92
C HIS A 111 23.82 -10.66 -35.17
N ALA A 112 24.80 -11.43 -34.71
CA ALA A 112 26.01 -11.67 -35.48
C ALA A 112 25.69 -11.71 -36.99
N LEU A 113 26.25 -10.76 -37.74
CA LEU A 113 26.22 -10.79 -39.19
C LEU A 113 27.03 -12.02 -39.65
N PRO A 114 26.43 -12.97 -40.39
CA PRO A 114 27.20 -13.98 -41.09
C PRO A 114 27.69 -13.36 -42.40
N GLY A 115 28.84 -12.69 -42.33
CA GLY A 115 29.62 -12.35 -43.53
C GLY A 115 30.53 -13.50 -43.92
N GLN A 116 29.98 -14.61 -44.42
CA GLN A 116 30.79 -15.57 -45.18
C GLN A 116 31.01 -15.00 -46.58
N GLY A 117 32.23 -14.56 -46.84
CA GLY A 117 32.71 -14.07 -48.12
C GLY A 117 34.20 -14.32 -48.24
N GLN A 118 34.52 -15.59 -48.48
CA GLN A 118 35.81 -16.19 -48.77
C GLN A 118 36.52 -15.52 -49.96
N THR A 119 37.76 -15.08 -49.77
CA THR A 119 38.88 -14.92 -50.74
C THR A 119 40.03 -14.35 -49.90
N ASP A 120 41.30 -14.69 -50.03
CA ASP A 120 41.98 -15.72 -50.79
C ASP A 120 43.33 -15.93 -50.06
N GLN A 121 43.68 -17.19 -49.94
CA GLN A 121 44.99 -17.80 -49.72
C GLN A 121 46.24 -16.95 -50.08
N ALA A 122 47.14 -16.75 -49.11
CA ALA A 122 48.63 -16.75 -49.21
C ALA A 122 49.19 -16.29 -47.86
N SER A 123 49.78 -17.08 -46.96
CA SER A 123 50.90 -18.03 -47.07
C SER A 123 52.14 -17.50 -47.80
N ARG A 124 53.15 -17.17 -46.99
CA ARG A 124 54.61 -17.25 -47.22
C ARG A 124 55.23 -16.29 -48.26
N ASN A 125 55.94 -15.28 -47.79
CA ASN A 125 57.40 -15.33 -47.52
C ASN A 125 57.88 -14.09 -46.76
#